data_AF-A0A2B8AST1-F1
#
_entry.id   AF-A0A2B8AST1-F1
#
_cell.length_a   1.000
_cell.length_b   1.000
_cell.length_c   1.000
_cell.angle_alpha   90.00
_cell.angle_beta   90.00
_cell.angle_gamma   90.00
#
_symmetry.space_group_name_H-M   'P 1'
#
loop_
_entity.id
_entity.type
_entity.pdbx_description
1 polymer ?
#
loop_
_entity_poly.entity_id
_entity_poly.type
_entity_poly.pdbx_seq_one_letter_code
_entity_poly.pdbx_strand_id
1 'polypeptide(L)'
;PDAKGLRDLHTLLSRPGTDIPCAVLLNPAGGDVVVAARSMGGDPVLDEEAKARYRRRLDRLDTEIDRAAAAGDDARAAAYDRERAALLEELRAAAGLAGRDRRLGDEAERARKTVTARIRDSLRKLDRLHPPLAAHLRATVTTGVACCYTPDGTVWRL
;
A
#
# COMPACT_ATOMS: atom_id res chain seq x y z
N PRO A 1 4.39 -10.77 -17.25
CA PRO A 1 3.96 -9.93 -16.09
C PRO A 1 2.44 -9.90 -16.01
N ASP A 2 1.80 -9.72 -14.84
CA ASP A 2 0.35 -9.46 -14.83
C ASP A 2 0.09 -8.06 -15.40
N ALA A 3 -0.83 -7.95 -16.36
CA ALA A 3 -1.17 -6.67 -17.00
C ALA A 3 -1.67 -5.64 -15.98
N LYS A 4 -2.30 -6.10 -14.88
CA LYS A 4 -2.78 -5.21 -13.81
C LYS A 4 -1.65 -4.69 -12.94
N GLY A 5 -0.75 -5.55 -12.46
CA GLY A 5 0.39 -5.11 -11.65
C GLY A 5 1.37 -4.21 -12.41
N LEU A 6 1.56 -4.42 -13.71
CA LEU A 6 2.30 -3.47 -14.55
C LEU A 6 1.58 -2.12 -14.70
N ARG A 7 0.25 -2.12 -14.80
CA ARG A 7 -0.54 -0.87 -14.84
C ARG A 7 -0.47 -0.12 -13.51
N ASP A 8 -0.47 -0.85 -12.39
CA ASP A 8 -0.28 -0.26 -11.06
C ASP A 8 1.10 0.42 -10.98
N LEU A 9 2.17 -0.28 -11.38
CA LEU A 9 3.53 0.28 -11.46
C LEU A 9 3.63 1.48 -12.42
N HIS A 10 3.02 1.40 -13.59
CA HIS A 10 2.99 2.52 -14.55
C HIS A 10 2.33 3.76 -13.93
N THR A 11 1.20 3.58 -13.25
CA THR A 11 0.47 4.67 -12.59
C THR A 11 1.34 5.37 -11.54
N LEU A 12 2.11 4.59 -10.77
CA LEU A 12 3.05 5.11 -9.78
C LEU A 12 4.22 5.86 -10.42
N LEU A 13 4.82 5.28 -11.46
CA LEU A 13 5.93 5.90 -12.20
C LEU A 13 5.54 7.20 -12.90
N SER A 14 4.29 7.31 -13.35
CA SER A 14 3.75 8.54 -13.94
C SER A 14 3.43 9.63 -12.90
N ARG A 15 3.45 9.32 -11.61
CA ARG A 15 3.14 10.24 -10.51
C ARG A 15 4.17 10.10 -9.37
N PRO A 16 5.45 10.43 -9.61
CA PRO A 16 6.49 10.29 -8.61
C PRO A 16 6.20 11.15 -7.37
N GLY A 17 6.49 10.61 -6.19
CA GLY A 17 6.28 11.26 -4.89
C GLY A 17 4.81 11.40 -4.46
N THR A 18 3.86 10.82 -5.20
CA THR A 18 2.43 10.89 -4.88
C THR A 18 1.95 9.59 -4.24
N ASP A 19 1.38 9.68 -3.04
CA ASP A 19 0.69 8.57 -2.39
C ASP A 19 -0.63 8.27 -3.11
N ILE A 20 -0.70 7.13 -3.81
CA ILE A 20 -1.91 6.68 -4.51
C ILE A 20 -2.62 5.60 -3.67
N PRO A 21 -3.85 5.83 -3.20
CA PRO A 21 -4.59 4.83 -2.42
C PRO A 21 -4.76 3.51 -3.17
N CYS A 22 -4.59 2.37 -2.49
CA CYS A 22 -4.75 1.06 -3.13
C CYS A 22 -6.17 0.84 -3.69
N ALA A 23 -7.19 1.46 -3.12
CA ALA A 23 -8.55 1.42 -3.66
C ALA A 23 -8.63 2.02 -5.08
N VAL A 24 -7.89 3.11 -5.33
CA VAL A 24 -7.80 3.76 -6.64
C VAL A 24 -7.04 2.88 -7.63
N LEU A 25 -5.92 2.26 -7.20
CA LEU A 25 -5.16 1.33 -8.04
C LEU A 25 -5.96 0.05 -8.36
N LEU A 26 -6.72 -0.47 -7.38
CA LEU A 26 -7.55 -1.65 -7.56
C LEU A 26 -8.65 -1.43 -8.60
N ASN A 27 -9.29 -0.25 -8.59
CA ASN A 27 -10.35 0.13 -9.52
C ASN A 27 -10.27 1.63 -9.90
N PRO A 28 -9.54 2.00 -10.96
CA PRO A 28 -9.39 3.38 -11.40
C PRO A 28 -10.70 4.05 -11.80
N ALA A 29 -11.69 3.28 -12.27
CA ALA A 29 -13.01 3.79 -12.68
C ALA A 29 -13.99 3.96 -11.51
N GLY A 30 -13.70 3.41 -10.33
CA GLY A 30 -14.53 3.50 -9.13
C GLY A 30 -13.87 4.23 -7.95
N GLY A 31 -12.65 4.74 -8.13
CA GLY A 31 -11.82 5.31 -7.07
C GLY A 31 -12.28 6.67 -6.53
N ASP A 32 -13.03 7.44 -7.33
CA ASP A 32 -13.43 8.82 -6.99
C ASP A 32 -14.36 8.88 -5.76
N VAL A 33 -15.14 7.83 -5.51
CA VAL A 33 -16.08 7.78 -4.37
C VAL A 33 -15.34 7.56 -3.04
N VAL A 34 -14.19 6.87 -3.06
CA VAL A 34 -13.40 6.57 -1.84
C VAL A 34 -12.44 7.71 -1.50
N VAL A 35 -11.98 8.47 -2.51
CA VAL A 35 -11.15 9.67 -2.32
C VAL A 35 -11.95 10.80 -1.66
N ALA A 36 -13.22 10.98 -2.03
CA ALA A 36 -14.09 12.02 -1.45
C ALA A 36 -14.37 11.84 0.06
N ALA A 37 -14.34 10.60 0.57
CA ALA A 37 -14.56 10.32 1.99
C ALA A 37 -13.36 10.70 2.89
N ARG A 38 -12.14 10.76 2.35
CA ARG A 38 -10.94 11.18 3.12
C ARG A 38 -10.77 12.69 3.23
N SER A 39 -11.49 13.47 2.41
CA SER A 39 -11.42 14.93 2.41
C SER A 39 -12.24 15.60 3.52
N MET A 40 -12.98 14.82 4.32
CA MET A 40 -13.94 15.34 5.30
C MET A 40 -13.64 14.79 6.72
N GLY A 41 -12.68 15.39 7.43
CA GLY A 41 -12.48 15.11 8.86
C GLY A 41 -11.29 15.80 9.53
N GLY A 42 -11.53 17.02 10.08
CA GLY A 42 -11.04 17.53 11.37
C GLY A 42 -9.53 17.68 11.69
N ASP A 43 -9.07 18.93 11.66
CA ASP A 43 -7.82 19.56 12.18
C ASP A 43 -6.42 19.07 11.72
N PRO A 44 -5.59 19.92 11.03
CA PRO A 44 -4.59 19.40 10.08
C PRO A 44 -3.18 19.14 10.64
N VAL A 45 -2.83 19.58 11.85
CA VAL A 45 -1.41 19.67 12.25
C VAL A 45 -1.00 18.64 13.31
N LEU A 46 -1.90 18.21 14.18
CA LEU A 46 -1.66 17.12 15.15
C LEU A 46 -2.00 15.73 14.57
N ASP A 47 -2.87 15.69 13.57
CA ASP A 47 -3.33 14.45 12.94
C ASP A 47 -2.30 13.89 11.94
N GLU A 48 -1.56 14.73 11.23
CA GLU A 48 -0.61 14.26 10.20
C GLU A 48 0.64 13.56 10.77
N GLU A 49 1.18 14.00 11.91
CA GLU A 49 2.30 13.30 12.56
C GLU A 49 1.85 11.94 13.13
N ALA A 50 0.67 11.91 13.76
CA ALA A 50 0.06 10.69 14.26
C ALA A 50 -0.23 9.70 13.11
N LYS A 51 -0.84 10.17 12.02
CA LYS A 51 -1.08 9.40 10.78
C LYS A 51 0.23 8.90 10.17
N ALA A 52 1.27 9.72 10.12
CA ALA A 52 2.58 9.31 9.59
C ALA A 52 3.21 8.19 10.43
N ARG A 53 3.11 8.27 11.76
CA ARG A 53 3.58 7.21 12.66
C ARG A 53 2.81 5.90 12.44
N TYR A 54 1.49 5.97 12.32
CA TYR A 54 0.66 4.81 12.02
C TYR A 54 0.98 4.19 10.66
N ARG A 55 1.17 5.03 9.62
CA ARG A 55 1.57 4.59 8.28
C ARG A 55 2.90 3.82 8.31
N ARG A 56 3.93 4.40 8.93
CA ARG A 56 5.23 3.72 9.11
C ARG A 56 5.11 2.38 9.80
N ARG A 57 4.24 2.26 10.81
CA ARG A 57 4.04 1.00 11.53
C ARG A 57 3.30 -0.04 10.68
N LEU A 58 2.31 0.37 9.90
CA LEU A 58 1.64 -0.50 8.93
C LEU A 58 2.61 -1.01 7.85
N ASP A 59 3.45 -0.13 7.30
CA ASP A 59 4.46 -0.50 6.28
C ASP A 59 5.49 -1.48 6.84
N ARG A 60 5.88 -1.28 8.11
CA ARG A 60 6.77 -2.22 8.81
C ARG A 60 6.10 -3.59 8.97
N LEU A 61 4.85 -3.63 9.43
CA LEU A 61 4.11 -4.90 9.57
C LEU A 61 3.97 -5.60 8.23
N ASP A 62 3.72 -4.87 7.14
CA ASP A 62 3.67 -5.41 5.79
C ASP A 62 5.01 -6.04 5.37
N THR A 63 6.12 -5.39 5.70
CA THR A 63 7.46 -5.93 5.44
C THR A 63 7.73 -7.20 6.26
N GLU A 64 7.29 -7.26 7.52
CA GLU A 64 7.48 -8.44 8.37
C GLU A 64 6.59 -9.62 7.96
N ILE A 65 5.36 -9.35 7.51
CA ILE A 65 4.47 -10.35 6.91
C ILE A 65 5.15 -11.00 5.71
N ASP A 66 5.79 -10.20 4.86
CA ASP A 66 6.49 -10.71 3.68
C ASP A 66 7.68 -11.57 4.02
N ARG A 67 8.50 -11.13 4.97
CA ARG A 67 9.66 -11.88 5.42
C ARG A 67 9.23 -13.23 5.98
N ALA A 68 8.17 -13.25 6.79
CA ALA A 68 7.61 -14.48 7.34
C ALA A 68 7.06 -15.39 6.24
N ALA A 69 6.26 -14.86 5.31
CA ALA A 69 5.70 -15.62 4.19
C ALA A 69 6.79 -16.18 3.24
N ALA A 70 7.84 -15.40 2.97
CA ALA A 70 8.98 -15.84 2.15
C ALA A 70 9.81 -16.92 2.84
N ALA A 71 9.85 -16.93 4.17
CA ALA A 71 10.49 -17.97 4.98
C ALA A 71 9.60 -19.22 5.17
N GLY A 72 8.35 -19.21 4.69
CA GLY A 72 7.38 -20.29 4.92
C GLY A 72 6.83 -20.34 6.36
N ASP A 73 7.01 -19.27 7.14
CA ASP A 73 6.53 -19.15 8.51
C ASP A 73 5.12 -18.53 8.55
N ASP A 74 4.14 -19.32 8.13
CA ASP A 74 2.73 -18.89 8.02
C ASP A 74 2.16 -18.46 9.37
N ALA A 75 2.60 -19.09 10.47
CA ALA A 75 2.16 -18.75 11.82
C ALA A 75 2.60 -17.33 12.21
N ARG A 76 3.85 -16.96 11.88
CA ARG A 76 4.38 -15.62 12.13
C ARG A 76 3.79 -14.58 11.19
N ALA A 77 3.57 -14.91 9.93
CA ALA A 77 2.85 -14.05 8.99
C ALA A 77 1.44 -13.73 9.50
N ALA A 78 0.70 -14.75 9.96
CA ALA A 78 -0.64 -14.57 10.54
C ALA A 78 -0.63 -13.75 11.83
N ALA A 79 0.42 -13.86 12.66
CA ALA A 79 0.58 -13.03 13.85
C ALA A 79 0.73 -11.54 13.51
N TYR A 80 1.60 -11.20 12.55
CA TYR A 80 1.74 -9.83 12.08
C TYR A 80 0.47 -9.31 11.41
N ASP A 81 -0.25 -10.15 10.66
CA ASP A 81 -1.54 -9.79 10.04
C ASP A 81 -2.60 -9.44 11.12
N ARG A 82 -2.60 -10.14 12.27
CA ARG A 82 -3.46 -9.79 13.42
C ARG A 82 -3.08 -8.48 14.09
N GLU A 83 -1.79 -8.25 14.35
CA GLU A 83 -1.32 -6.97 14.93
C GLU A 83 -1.72 -5.80 14.01
N ARG A 84 -1.58 -6.01 12.71
CA ARG A 84 -1.95 -5.03 11.70
C ARG A 84 -3.45 -4.74 11.68
N ALA A 85 -4.29 -5.77 11.77
CA ALA A 85 -5.74 -5.61 11.86
C ALA A 85 -6.15 -4.84 13.13
N ALA A 86 -5.53 -5.13 14.27
CA ALA A 86 -5.79 -4.42 15.53
C ALA A 86 -5.42 -2.93 15.43
N LEU A 87 -4.29 -2.61 14.80
CA LEU A 87 -3.86 -1.23 14.59
C LEU A 87 -4.86 -0.46 13.72
N LEU A 88 -5.39 -1.08 12.66
CA LEU A 88 -6.41 -0.46 11.82
C LEU A 88 -7.73 -0.20 12.56
N GLU A 89 -8.14 -1.12 13.44
CA GLU A 89 -9.33 -0.91 14.29
C GLU A 89 -9.13 0.24 15.28
N GLU A 90 -7.94 0.36 15.88
CA GLU A 90 -7.60 1.49 16.75
C GLU A 90 -7.71 2.84 16.03
N LEU A 91 -7.18 2.94 14.79
CA LEU A 91 -7.33 4.15 13.97
C LEU A 91 -8.80 4.48 13.67
N ARG A 92 -9.63 3.48 13.38
CA ARG A 92 -11.06 3.68 13.09
C ARG A 92 -11.83 4.15 14.31
N ALA A 93 -11.53 3.58 15.47
CA ALA A 93 -12.13 3.97 16.73
C ALA A 93 -11.76 5.42 17.08
N ALA A 94 -10.48 5.79 16.92
CA ALA A 94 -9.99 7.15 17.14
C ALA A 94 -10.62 8.18 16.18
N ALA A 95 -10.92 7.78 14.94
CA ALA A 95 -11.58 8.63 13.95
C ALA A 95 -13.11 8.73 14.10
N GLY A 96 -13.74 7.97 15.00
CA GLY A 96 -15.20 8.03 15.26
C GLY A 96 -16.07 7.36 14.18
N LEU A 97 -15.53 6.45 13.39
CA LEU A 97 -16.15 5.95 12.15
C LEU A 97 -16.84 4.57 12.28
N ALA A 98 -17.08 4.07 13.49
CA ALA A 98 -17.33 2.66 13.83
C ALA A 98 -18.50 1.91 13.12
N GLY A 99 -19.38 2.57 12.34
CA GLY A 99 -20.58 1.94 11.74
C GLY A 99 -20.54 1.71 10.21
N ARG A 100 -20.29 2.76 9.42
CA ARG A 100 -20.27 2.71 7.94
C ARG A 100 -18.90 2.31 7.39
N ASP A 101 -17.88 2.46 8.21
CA ASP A 101 -16.50 2.47 7.80
C ASP A 101 -15.84 1.10 7.93
N ARG A 102 -16.45 0.16 8.68
CA ARG A 102 -16.01 -1.24 8.69
C ARG A 102 -16.03 -1.84 7.27
N ARG A 103 -17.09 -1.56 6.50
CA ARG A 103 -17.22 -2.04 5.11
C ARG A 103 -16.21 -1.38 4.17
N LEU A 104 -16.01 -0.06 4.29
CA LEU A 104 -15.00 0.68 3.54
C LEU A 104 -13.58 0.26 3.94
N GLY A 105 -13.37 -0.04 5.21
CA GLY A 105 -12.12 -0.54 5.79
C GLY A 105 -11.78 -1.93 5.29
N ASP A 106 -12.75 -2.84 5.21
CA ASP A 106 -12.60 -4.16 4.62
C ASP A 106 -12.29 -4.08 3.11
N GLU A 107 -12.94 -3.15 2.39
CA GLU A 107 -12.68 -2.91 0.97
C GLU A 107 -11.28 -2.31 0.73
N ALA A 108 -10.88 -1.33 1.53
CA ALA A 108 -9.55 -0.73 1.48
C ALA A 108 -8.46 -1.76 1.82
N GLU A 109 -8.70 -2.61 2.81
CA GLU A 109 -7.78 -3.67 3.20
C GLU A 109 -7.65 -4.74 2.11
N ARG A 110 -8.77 -5.14 1.51
CA ARG A 110 -8.77 -6.06 0.37
C ARG A 110 -8.05 -5.46 -0.83
N ALA A 111 -8.26 -4.17 -1.10
CA ALA A 111 -7.59 -3.45 -2.16
C ALA A 111 -6.08 -3.41 -1.95
N ARG A 112 -5.64 -3.08 -0.74
CA ARG A 112 -4.23 -3.15 -0.35
C ARG A 112 -3.64 -4.52 -0.59
N LYS A 113 -4.21 -5.58 0.01
CA LYS A 113 -3.68 -6.96 -0.14
C LYS A 113 -3.56 -7.34 -1.62
N THR A 114 -4.57 -7.00 -2.42
CA THR A 114 -4.60 -7.31 -3.85
C THR A 114 -3.54 -6.52 -4.64
N VAL A 115 -3.48 -5.21 -4.46
CA VAL A 115 -2.53 -4.33 -5.19
C VAL A 115 -1.10 -4.65 -4.80
N THR A 116 -0.83 -4.83 -3.52
CA THR A 116 0.49 -5.22 -3.01
C THR A 116 0.93 -6.57 -3.60
N ALA A 117 0.05 -7.57 -3.64
CA ALA A 117 0.34 -8.85 -4.29
C ALA A 117 0.66 -8.70 -5.78
N ARG A 118 -0.14 -7.91 -6.52
CA ARG A 118 0.08 -7.65 -7.96
C ARG A 118 1.40 -6.95 -8.25
N ILE A 119 1.75 -5.92 -7.47
CA ILE A 119 3.02 -5.20 -7.58
C ILE A 119 4.16 -6.18 -7.34
N ARG A 120 4.13 -6.96 -6.25
CA ARG A 120 5.17 -7.94 -5.92
C ARG A 120 5.33 -9.02 -7.00
N ASP A 121 4.22 -9.56 -7.50
CA ASP A 121 4.25 -10.55 -8.59
C ASP A 121 4.85 -9.97 -9.87
N SER A 122 4.59 -8.69 -10.14
CA SER A 122 5.18 -7.99 -11.28
C SER A 122 6.68 -7.80 -11.10
N LEU A 123 7.13 -7.38 -9.91
CA LEU A 123 8.55 -7.25 -9.58
C LEU A 123 9.30 -8.58 -9.64
N ARG A 124 8.71 -9.68 -9.13
CA ARG A 124 9.27 -11.04 -9.22
C ARG A 124 9.44 -11.50 -10.67
N LYS A 125 8.49 -11.14 -11.55
CA LYS A 125 8.60 -11.45 -12.98
C LYS A 125 9.65 -10.56 -13.65
N LEU A 126 9.74 -9.29 -13.26
CA LEU A 126 10.76 -8.37 -13.75
C LEU A 126 12.18 -8.80 -13.36
N ASP A 127 12.39 -9.46 -12.22
CA ASP A 127 13.72 -9.98 -11.85
C ASP A 127 14.35 -10.86 -12.92
N ARG A 128 13.52 -11.68 -13.60
CA ARG A 128 14.01 -12.62 -14.61
C ARG A 128 14.35 -11.92 -15.93
N LEU A 129 13.78 -10.74 -16.18
CA LEU A 129 13.86 -10.03 -17.46
C LEU A 129 14.81 -8.84 -17.38
N HIS A 130 14.76 -8.09 -16.28
CA HIS A 130 15.53 -6.88 -16.06
C HIS A 130 15.85 -6.70 -14.57
N PRO A 131 16.79 -7.49 -14.01
CA PRO A 131 17.15 -7.45 -12.58
C PRO A 131 17.47 -6.03 -12.06
N PRO A 132 18.21 -5.16 -12.78
CA PRO A 132 18.47 -3.81 -12.31
C PRO A 132 17.22 -2.95 -12.12
N LEU A 133 16.20 -3.14 -12.97
CA LEU A 133 14.95 -2.38 -12.90
C LEU A 133 14.10 -2.89 -11.74
N ALA A 134 14.04 -4.22 -11.56
CA ALA A 134 13.33 -4.82 -10.46
C ALA A 134 13.94 -4.45 -9.10
N ALA A 135 15.27 -4.35 -9.01
CA ALA A 135 15.98 -3.88 -7.81
C ALA A 135 15.66 -2.41 -7.51
N HIS A 136 15.73 -1.53 -8.52
CA HIS A 136 15.35 -0.12 -8.41
C HIS A 136 13.93 0.04 -7.88
N LEU A 137 12.96 -0.60 -8.54
CA LEU A 137 11.55 -0.48 -8.17
C LEU A 137 11.28 -1.02 -6.76
N ARG A 138 12.00 -2.05 -6.29
CA ARG A 138 11.88 -2.49 -4.89
C ARG A 138 12.41 -1.50 -3.89
N ALA A 139 13.46 -0.75 -4.23
CA ALA A 139 14.04 0.25 -3.35
C ALA A 139 13.19 1.54 -3.30
N THR A 140 12.48 1.84 -4.39
CA THR A 140 11.82 3.13 -4.61
C THR A 140 10.30 3.08 -4.53
N VAL A 141 9.68 1.90 -4.69
CA VAL A 141 8.23 1.74 -4.52
C VAL A 141 7.93 1.33 -3.07
N THR A 142 7.20 2.19 -2.37
CA THR A 142 6.62 1.86 -1.06
C THR A 142 5.20 1.34 -1.25
N THR A 143 4.89 0.22 -0.62
CA THR A 143 3.54 -0.36 -0.58
C THR A 143 3.00 -0.30 0.84
N GLY A 144 1.79 0.24 0.99
CA GLY A 144 1.04 0.27 2.24
C GLY A 144 -0.43 0.50 1.91
N VAL A 145 -1.18 1.21 2.76
CA VAL A 145 -2.57 1.63 2.44
C VAL A 145 -2.67 2.55 1.21
N ALA A 146 -1.56 3.19 0.86
CA ALA A 146 -1.30 3.83 -0.41
C ALA A 146 0.02 3.29 -0.95
N CYS A 147 0.19 3.30 -2.27
CA CYS A 147 1.44 2.99 -2.92
C CYS A 147 2.06 4.29 -3.46
N CYS A 148 3.37 4.41 -3.37
CA CYS A 148 4.12 5.57 -3.85
C CYS A 148 5.40 5.11 -4.52
N TYR A 149 5.78 5.78 -5.61
CA TYR A 149 7.11 5.67 -6.20
C TYR A 149 7.91 6.92 -5.85
N THR A 150 8.98 6.76 -5.08
CA THR A 150 9.88 7.84 -4.69
C THR A 150 11.21 7.65 -5.42
N PRO A 151 11.52 8.50 -6.42
CA PRO A 151 12.79 8.42 -7.13
C PRO A 151 13.97 8.60 -6.17
N ASP A 152 15.00 7.78 -6.29
CA ASP A 152 16.24 7.85 -5.51
C ASP A 152 17.35 8.67 -6.20
N GLY A 153 16.97 9.47 -7.21
CA GLY A 153 17.89 10.22 -8.06
C GLY A 153 18.39 9.44 -9.28
N THR A 154 18.01 8.17 -9.46
CA THR A 154 18.39 7.42 -10.65
C THR A 154 17.61 7.90 -11.89
N VAL A 155 18.35 8.34 -12.92
CA VAL A 155 17.80 8.80 -14.20
C VAL A 155 17.82 7.64 -15.19
N TRP A 156 16.64 7.16 -15.59
CA TRP A 156 16.50 6.10 -16.59
C TRP A 156 15.99 6.69 -17.91
N ARG A 157 16.55 6.24 -19.05
CA ARG A 157 15.97 6.46 -20.38
C ARG A 157 15.22 5.20 -20.79
N LEU A 158 13.96 5.40 -21.21
CA LEU A 158 13.14 4.40 -21.89
C LEU A 158 13.61 4.19 -23.33
#